data_AF-A0A9C7PP89-F1
#
_entry.id   AF-A0A9C7PP89-F1
#
_cell.length_a   1.000
_cell.length_b   1.000
_cell.length_c   1.000
_cell.angle_alpha   90.00
_cell.angle_beta   90.00
_cell.angle_gamma   90.00
#
_symmetry.space_group_name_H-M   'P 1'
#
loop_
_entity.id
_entity.type
_entity.pdbx_description
1 polymer ?
#
loop_
_entity_poly.entity_id
_entity_poly.type
_entity_poly.pdbx_seq_one_letter_code
_entity_poly.pdbx_strand_id
1 'polypeptide(L)'
;MNGAVGNYNAHLAAYPDVDWPALSRNVVESFGIQNQPLTTQIEPHDCIAELCHALIGPKPFIVLDLDRDLWGYISLGYFSQRLKDGEVGSSTMPHKVNPIDFENSEGNIGLANAILGHLAEKLPISRWQRDLSDSTVLRNLGSALGYSVLALDSSERGLKKLQVNPDRLLDDLDKAWEVLAEAVQTVMRRHGIAQPYEQLKALTRGRKEITAESLREFIDGLSLPQDVRDELNQLTPARYTGNAQQTAEQFLRNIIGN
;
A
#
# COMPACT_ATOMS: atom_id res chain seq x y z
N MET A 1 -25.90 -9.40 26.79
CA MET A 1 -26.59 -10.68 27.06
C MET A 1 -27.95 -10.40 27.70
N ASN A 2 -29.04 -10.40 26.93
CA ASN A 2 -30.34 -9.85 27.41
C ASN A 2 -31.57 -10.66 26.97
N GLY A 3 -31.38 -11.96 26.67
CA GLY A 3 -32.47 -12.92 26.45
C GLY A 3 -33.05 -12.90 25.04
N ALA A 4 -34.29 -13.39 24.91
CA ALA A 4 -34.87 -13.76 23.61
C ALA A 4 -35.11 -12.58 22.65
N VAL A 5 -35.32 -11.37 23.15
CA VAL A 5 -35.64 -10.19 22.32
C VAL A 5 -35.05 -8.90 22.90
N GLY A 6 -34.01 -9.00 23.74
CA GLY A 6 -33.33 -7.82 24.29
C GLY A 6 -33.81 -7.32 25.66
N ASN A 7 -34.85 -7.93 26.25
CA ASN A 7 -35.58 -7.34 27.39
C ASN A 7 -35.60 -8.19 28.67
N TYR A 8 -34.70 -9.17 28.79
CA TYR A 8 -34.56 -9.99 30.01
C TYR A 8 -35.83 -10.76 30.46
N ASN A 9 -36.84 -10.95 29.61
CA ASN A 9 -38.18 -11.44 30.00
C ASN A 9 -38.16 -12.72 30.85
N ALA A 10 -37.45 -13.76 30.40
CA ALA A 10 -37.36 -15.02 31.13
C ALA A 10 -36.60 -14.89 32.45
N HIS A 11 -35.61 -13.99 32.49
CA HIS A 11 -34.79 -13.76 33.67
C HIS A 11 -35.60 -13.06 34.76
N LEU A 12 -36.34 -12.01 34.40
CA LEU A 12 -37.24 -11.28 35.31
C LEU A 12 -38.44 -12.11 35.76
N ALA A 13 -38.93 -13.03 34.92
CA ALA A 13 -39.99 -13.96 35.31
C ALA A 13 -39.53 -14.98 36.38
N ALA A 14 -38.27 -15.40 36.34
CA ALA A 14 -37.71 -16.34 37.31
C ALA A 14 -37.15 -15.66 38.56
N TYR A 15 -36.48 -14.52 38.40
CA TYR A 15 -35.87 -13.75 39.49
C TYR A 15 -36.10 -12.25 39.25
N PRO A 16 -37.21 -11.70 39.75
CA PRO A 16 -37.57 -10.29 39.52
C PRO A 16 -36.68 -9.30 40.29
N ASP A 17 -36.10 -9.71 41.41
CA ASP A 17 -35.33 -8.82 42.31
C ASP A 17 -33.84 -8.70 41.93
N VAL A 18 -33.39 -9.39 40.87
CA VAL A 18 -32.00 -9.35 40.39
C VAL A 18 -31.81 -8.22 39.38
N ASP A 19 -30.77 -7.41 39.55
CA ASP A 19 -30.33 -6.43 38.55
C ASP A 19 -29.67 -7.13 37.35
N TRP A 20 -30.51 -7.62 36.44
CA TRP A 20 -30.09 -8.32 35.23
C TRP A 20 -29.24 -7.47 34.27
N PRO A 21 -29.53 -6.17 34.04
CA PRO A 21 -28.64 -5.30 33.28
C PRO A 21 -27.23 -5.22 33.87
N ALA A 22 -27.08 -5.01 35.18
CA ALA A 22 -25.78 -4.96 35.83
C ALA A 22 -25.05 -6.30 35.77
N LEU A 23 -25.76 -7.41 36.03
CA LEU A 23 -25.18 -8.74 35.93
C LEU A 23 -24.73 -9.06 34.50
N SER A 24 -25.56 -8.77 33.49
CA SER A 24 -25.19 -8.95 32.07
C SER A 24 -23.95 -8.17 31.72
N ARG A 25 -23.87 -6.90 32.12
CA ARG A 25 -22.70 -6.06 31.87
C ARG A 25 -21.45 -6.68 32.48
N ASN A 26 -21.49 -7.02 33.77
CA ASN A 26 -20.36 -7.60 34.49
C ASN A 26 -19.89 -8.91 33.82
N VAL A 27 -20.81 -9.75 33.36
CA VAL A 27 -20.47 -10.99 32.65
C VAL A 27 -19.81 -10.68 31.30
N VAL A 28 -20.39 -9.82 30.48
CA VAL A 28 -19.82 -9.48 29.15
C VAL A 28 -18.44 -8.84 29.30
N GLU A 29 -18.31 -7.88 30.22
CA GLU A 29 -17.06 -7.15 30.46
C GLU A 29 -15.98 -8.05 31.10
N SER A 30 -16.37 -9.11 31.84
CA SER A 30 -15.41 -10.10 32.36
C SER A 30 -14.65 -10.86 31.27
N PHE A 31 -15.18 -10.89 30.04
CA PHE A 31 -14.49 -11.45 28.87
C PHE A 31 -13.63 -10.43 28.12
N GLY A 32 -13.51 -9.19 28.63
CA GLY A 32 -12.79 -8.10 27.96
C GLY A 32 -13.55 -7.51 26.77
N ILE A 33 -14.86 -7.76 26.67
CA ILE A 33 -15.72 -7.28 25.58
C ILE A 33 -16.52 -6.08 26.09
N GLN A 34 -16.66 -5.04 25.27
CA GLN A 34 -17.53 -3.90 25.60
C GLN A 34 -19.00 -4.33 25.55
N ASN A 35 -19.75 -4.06 26.63
CA ASN A 35 -21.16 -4.42 26.69
C ASN A 35 -22.03 -3.53 25.78
N GLN A 36 -22.79 -4.15 24.87
CA GLN A 36 -23.87 -3.51 24.10
C GLN A 36 -25.22 -3.73 24.83
N PRO A 37 -25.76 -2.72 25.55
CA PRO A 37 -26.98 -2.89 26.35
C PRO A 37 -28.26 -2.99 25.51
N LEU A 38 -28.28 -2.36 24.33
CA LEU A 38 -29.47 -2.28 23.48
C LEU A 38 -29.29 -3.20 22.28
N THR A 39 -29.98 -4.33 22.30
CA THR A 39 -29.98 -5.28 21.20
C THR A 39 -31.38 -5.83 20.99
N THR A 40 -31.61 -6.45 19.83
CA THR A 40 -32.75 -7.34 19.66
C THR A 40 -32.34 -8.74 20.15
N GLN A 41 -32.69 -9.79 19.42
CA GLN A 41 -32.23 -11.13 19.73
C GLN A 41 -30.78 -11.40 19.31
N ILE A 42 -30.21 -10.55 18.45
CA ILE A 42 -28.81 -10.60 18.02
C ILE A 42 -28.11 -9.30 18.42
N GLU A 43 -26.79 -9.35 18.58
CA GLU A 43 -25.96 -8.13 18.53
C GLU A 43 -26.11 -7.52 17.11
N PRO A 44 -26.19 -6.19 16.96
CA PRO A 44 -26.49 -5.56 15.68
C PRO A 44 -25.37 -5.69 14.63
N HIS A 45 -24.21 -6.24 14.96
CA HIS A 45 -23.06 -6.46 14.09
C HIS A 45 -22.38 -5.19 13.55
N ASP A 46 -22.73 -4.01 14.07
CA ASP A 46 -22.09 -2.74 13.68
C ASP A 46 -20.58 -2.77 13.96
N CYS A 47 -20.17 -3.33 15.11
CA CYS A 47 -18.76 -3.46 15.46
C CYS A 47 -18.00 -4.42 14.51
N ILE A 48 -18.69 -5.43 13.97
CA ILE A 48 -18.12 -6.34 12.97
C ILE A 48 -17.96 -5.60 11.64
N ALA A 49 -18.94 -4.79 11.24
CA ALA A 49 -18.82 -3.96 10.04
C ALA A 49 -17.68 -2.95 10.14
N GLU A 50 -17.53 -2.29 11.29
CA GLU A 50 -16.38 -1.40 11.56
C GLU A 50 -15.05 -2.15 11.45
N LEU A 51 -14.96 -3.35 12.05
CA LEU A 51 -13.77 -4.19 11.94
C LEU A 51 -13.49 -4.57 10.48
N CYS A 52 -14.50 -5.01 9.72
CA CYS A 52 -14.36 -5.35 8.31
C CYS A 52 -13.87 -4.16 7.48
N HIS A 53 -14.42 -2.96 7.69
CA HIS A 53 -13.93 -1.75 7.00
C HIS A 53 -12.50 -1.39 7.39
N ALA A 54 -12.14 -1.50 8.67
CA ALA A 54 -10.77 -1.28 9.13
C ALA A 54 -9.79 -2.28 8.51
N LEU A 55 -10.26 -3.49 8.21
CA LEU A 55 -9.49 -4.54 7.53
C LEU A 55 -9.39 -4.33 6.02
N ILE A 56 -10.40 -3.78 5.34
CA ILE A 56 -10.34 -3.46 3.88
C ILE A 56 -9.43 -2.24 3.61
N GLY A 57 -9.26 -1.37 4.61
CA GLY A 57 -8.72 -0.02 4.47
C GLY A 57 -7.21 0.11 4.20
N PRO A 58 -6.50 1.06 4.85
CA PRO A 58 -5.21 1.55 4.38
C PRO A 58 -4.12 0.47 4.33
N LYS A 59 -4.15 -0.53 5.21
CA LYS A 59 -3.07 -1.53 5.30
C LYS A 59 -3.04 -2.46 4.07
N PRO A 60 -4.12 -3.16 3.67
CA PRO A 60 -4.06 -3.95 2.44
C PRO A 60 -3.92 -3.12 1.18
N PHE A 61 -4.41 -1.88 1.14
CA PHE A 61 -4.17 -1.01 -0.02
C PHE A 61 -2.71 -0.64 -0.19
N ILE A 62 -1.99 -0.38 0.90
CA ILE A 62 -0.54 -0.15 0.85
C ILE A 62 0.19 -1.41 0.33
N VAL A 63 -0.22 -2.60 0.76
CA VAL A 63 0.39 -3.85 0.29
C VAL A 63 0.05 -4.11 -1.18
N LEU A 64 -1.19 -3.88 -1.61
CA LEU A 64 -1.61 -4.05 -2.99
C LEU A 64 -0.86 -3.10 -3.94
N ASP A 65 -0.68 -1.84 -3.53
CA ASP A 65 0.07 -0.85 -4.30
C ASP A 65 1.55 -1.26 -4.38
N LEU A 66 2.14 -1.69 -3.27
CA LEU A 66 3.49 -2.24 -3.21
C LEU A 66 3.67 -3.46 -4.13
N ASP A 67 2.73 -4.41 -4.12
CA ASP A 67 2.79 -5.62 -4.94
C ASP A 67 2.80 -5.27 -6.44
N ARG A 68 1.98 -4.29 -6.84
CA ARG A 68 1.90 -3.80 -8.23
C ARG A 68 3.14 -3.03 -8.66
N ASP A 69 3.65 -2.15 -7.81
CA ASP A 69 4.86 -1.40 -8.09
C ASP A 69 6.07 -2.35 -8.21
N LEU A 70 6.19 -3.33 -7.32
CA LEU A 70 7.24 -4.34 -7.38
C LEU A 70 7.12 -5.22 -8.62
N TRP A 71 5.90 -5.61 -9.01
CA TRP A 71 5.67 -6.28 -10.29
C TRP A 71 6.21 -5.44 -11.46
N GLY A 72 5.93 -4.14 -11.46
CA GLY A 72 6.41 -3.20 -12.47
C GLY A 72 7.94 -3.08 -12.48
N TYR A 73 8.57 -2.90 -11.33
CA TYR A 73 10.03 -2.82 -11.21
C TYR A 73 10.73 -4.11 -11.62
N ILE A 74 10.13 -5.28 -11.36
CA ILE A 74 10.63 -6.57 -11.85
C ILE A 74 10.49 -6.65 -13.37
N SER A 75 9.37 -6.18 -13.94
CA SER A 75 9.15 -6.13 -15.39
C SER A 75 10.18 -5.25 -16.12
N LEU A 76 10.57 -4.12 -15.50
CA LEU A 76 11.61 -3.22 -16.00
C LEU A 76 13.04 -3.76 -15.82
N GLY A 77 13.21 -4.84 -15.05
CA GLY A 77 14.49 -5.46 -14.72
C GLY A 77 15.27 -4.74 -13.62
N TYR A 78 14.64 -3.82 -12.87
CA TYR A 78 15.26 -3.14 -11.72
C TYR A 78 15.48 -4.08 -10.55
N PHE A 79 14.63 -5.10 -10.45
CA PHE A 79 14.84 -6.25 -9.58
C PHE A 79 14.92 -7.53 -10.39
N SER A 80 15.88 -8.38 -10.05
CA SER A 80 15.84 -9.81 -10.35
C SER A 80 15.33 -10.57 -9.12
N GLN A 81 15.03 -11.87 -9.30
CA GLN A 81 14.51 -12.72 -8.24
C GLN A 81 15.43 -13.91 -8.01
N ARG A 82 15.72 -14.21 -6.74
CA ARG A 82 16.43 -15.43 -6.35
C ARG A 82 15.56 -16.64 -6.63
N LEU A 83 16.07 -17.56 -7.44
CA LEU A 83 15.49 -18.88 -7.62
C LEU A 83 15.93 -19.79 -6.48
N LYS A 84 15.01 -20.59 -5.94
CA LYS A 84 15.41 -21.77 -5.15
C LYS A 84 15.83 -22.89 -6.11
N ASP A 85 16.81 -23.69 -5.69
CA ASP A 85 17.21 -24.88 -6.43
C ASP A 85 16.00 -25.81 -6.65
N GLY A 86 15.68 -26.08 -7.90
CA GLY A 86 14.55 -26.93 -8.32
C GLY A 86 13.22 -26.19 -8.59
N GLU A 87 13.16 -24.86 -8.45
CA GLU A 87 11.96 -24.08 -8.75
C GLU A 87 11.79 -23.90 -10.27
N VAL A 88 10.68 -24.39 -10.83
CA VAL A 88 10.37 -24.29 -12.26
C VAL A 88 9.55 -23.03 -12.51
N GLY A 89 10.15 -22.00 -13.10
CA GLY A 89 9.48 -20.71 -13.34
C GLY A 89 8.43 -20.70 -14.46
N SER A 90 8.54 -21.60 -15.44
CA SER A 90 7.50 -21.86 -16.46
C SER A 90 7.64 -23.28 -17.01
N SER A 91 6.51 -23.93 -17.29
CA SER A 91 6.47 -25.28 -17.86
C SER A 91 7.00 -25.36 -19.30
N THR A 92 7.09 -24.22 -20.00
CA THR A 92 7.52 -24.16 -21.41
C THR A 92 8.72 -23.25 -21.66
N MET A 93 9.05 -22.36 -20.72
CA MET A 93 10.15 -21.38 -20.86
C MET A 93 11.12 -21.47 -19.67
N PRO A 94 12.20 -22.26 -19.78
CA PRO A 94 13.10 -22.55 -18.65
C PRO A 94 13.80 -21.33 -18.04
N HIS A 95 13.92 -20.23 -18.79
CA HIS A 95 14.59 -19.00 -18.37
C HIS A 95 13.64 -17.99 -17.70
N LYS A 96 12.32 -18.25 -17.70
CA LYS A 96 11.32 -17.27 -17.25
C LYS A 96 11.15 -17.33 -15.73
N VAL A 97 11.41 -16.19 -15.06
CA VAL A 97 11.19 -16.01 -13.62
C VAL A 97 10.08 -14.99 -13.43
N ASN A 98 8.92 -15.42 -12.92
CA ASN A 98 7.74 -14.57 -12.74
C ASN A 98 7.61 -14.08 -11.29
N PRO A 99 7.12 -12.86 -11.05
CA PRO A 99 6.85 -12.33 -9.70
C PRO A 99 5.59 -12.95 -9.06
N ILE A 100 5.49 -14.28 -9.05
CA ILE A 100 4.26 -15.01 -8.68
C ILE A 100 3.80 -14.75 -7.25
N ASP A 101 4.74 -14.45 -6.36
CA ASP A 101 4.43 -14.19 -4.95
C ASP A 101 3.68 -12.86 -4.80
N PHE A 102 4.06 -11.82 -5.55
CA PHE A 102 3.34 -10.54 -5.58
C PHE A 102 1.98 -10.67 -6.29
N GLU A 103 1.92 -11.38 -7.41
CA GLU A 103 0.67 -11.65 -8.14
C GLU A 103 -0.33 -12.45 -7.28
N ASN A 104 0.17 -13.40 -6.48
CA ASN A 104 -0.63 -14.16 -5.53
C ASN A 104 -1.16 -13.27 -4.40
N SER A 105 -0.32 -12.39 -3.86
CA SER A 105 -0.74 -11.43 -2.84
C SER A 105 -1.84 -10.50 -3.36
N GLU A 106 -1.62 -9.87 -4.52
CA GLU A 106 -2.59 -8.99 -5.17
C GLU A 106 -3.97 -9.66 -5.32
N GLY A 107 -4.00 -10.90 -5.83
CA GLY A 107 -5.26 -11.63 -6.02
C GLY A 107 -5.98 -11.94 -4.70
N ASN A 108 -5.23 -12.33 -3.66
CA ASN A 108 -5.81 -12.64 -2.35
C ASN A 108 -6.31 -11.39 -1.61
N ILE A 109 -5.67 -10.22 -1.77
CA ILE A 109 -6.18 -8.94 -1.25
C ILE A 109 -7.55 -8.63 -1.86
N GLY A 110 -7.70 -8.80 -3.17
CA GLY A 110 -8.98 -8.61 -3.86
C GLY A 110 -10.09 -9.50 -3.31
N LEU A 111 -9.80 -10.80 -3.12
CA LEU A 111 -10.76 -11.76 -2.55
C LEU A 111 -11.11 -11.44 -1.09
N ALA A 112 -10.11 -11.11 -0.27
CA ALA A 112 -10.34 -10.71 1.11
C ALA A 112 -11.28 -9.51 1.18
N ASN A 113 -11.00 -8.46 0.39
CA ASN A 113 -11.78 -7.23 0.39
C ASN A 113 -13.21 -7.44 -0.10
N ALA A 114 -13.42 -8.29 -1.10
CA ALA A 114 -14.76 -8.61 -1.58
C ALA A 114 -15.63 -9.28 -0.50
N ILE A 115 -15.06 -10.23 0.25
CA ILE A 115 -15.79 -10.92 1.31
C ILE A 115 -16.00 -9.98 2.51
N LEU A 116 -14.97 -9.26 2.94
CA LEU A 116 -15.08 -8.29 4.05
C LEU A 116 -16.12 -7.21 3.74
N GLY A 117 -16.16 -6.69 2.51
CA GLY A 117 -17.13 -5.68 2.10
C GLY A 117 -18.55 -6.21 2.19
N HIS A 118 -18.78 -7.43 1.68
CA HIS A 118 -20.07 -8.08 1.81
C HIS A 118 -20.49 -8.29 3.28
N LEU A 119 -19.58 -8.74 4.14
CA LEU A 119 -19.84 -8.93 5.57
C LEU A 119 -20.26 -7.61 6.23
N ALA A 120 -19.53 -6.52 5.96
CA ALA A 120 -19.80 -5.21 6.53
C ALA A 120 -21.16 -4.65 6.12
N GLU A 121 -21.55 -4.80 4.86
CA GLU A 121 -22.81 -4.28 4.34
C GLU A 121 -24.02 -5.14 4.76
N LYS A 122 -23.85 -6.47 4.82
CA LYS A 122 -24.98 -7.40 4.98
C LYS A 122 -25.29 -7.74 6.44
N LEU A 123 -24.30 -7.79 7.33
CA LEU A 123 -24.52 -8.24 8.71
C LEU A 123 -25.41 -7.29 9.53
N PRO A 124 -25.29 -5.96 9.44
CA PRO A 124 -26.10 -5.05 10.26
C PRO A 124 -27.60 -5.03 9.94
N ILE A 125 -28.01 -5.64 8.83
CA ILE A 125 -29.40 -5.62 8.35
C ILE A 125 -30.06 -6.97 8.62
N SER A 126 -31.01 -6.98 9.56
CA SER A 126 -31.81 -8.15 9.94
C SER A 126 -33.28 -7.77 10.08
N ARG A 127 -34.20 -8.61 9.56
CA ARG A 127 -35.65 -8.30 9.58
C ARG A 127 -36.23 -8.42 11.00
N TRP A 128 -36.95 -7.40 11.45
CA TRP A 128 -37.61 -7.34 12.77
C TRP A 128 -36.63 -7.62 13.92
N GLN A 129 -36.96 -8.49 14.88
CA GLN A 129 -36.09 -8.81 16.01
C GLN A 129 -34.90 -9.71 15.61
N ARG A 130 -35.00 -10.42 14.49
CA ARG A 130 -33.92 -10.98 13.68
C ARG A 130 -34.51 -11.86 12.57
N ASP A 131 -33.75 -12.03 11.49
CA ASP A 131 -33.77 -13.27 10.70
C ASP A 131 -32.45 -14.04 10.90
N LEU A 132 -32.32 -15.24 10.33
CA LEU A 132 -31.18 -16.13 10.57
C LEU A 132 -30.14 -16.13 9.43
N SER A 133 -30.23 -15.17 8.50
CA SER A 133 -29.31 -15.11 7.35
C SER A 133 -27.88 -14.73 7.76
N ASP A 134 -27.71 -14.05 8.88
CA ASP A 134 -26.41 -13.72 9.49
C ASP A 134 -25.63 -14.96 9.97
N SER A 135 -26.33 -15.99 10.47
CA SER A 135 -25.72 -17.20 11.04
C SER A 135 -24.81 -17.96 10.07
N THR A 136 -25.20 -18.10 8.80
CA THR A 136 -24.33 -18.73 7.79
C THR A 136 -23.23 -17.78 7.33
N VAL A 137 -23.52 -16.47 7.29
CA VAL A 137 -22.59 -15.44 6.81
C VAL A 137 -21.44 -15.24 7.79
N LEU A 138 -21.70 -15.19 9.11
CA LEU A 138 -20.67 -15.08 10.16
C LEU A 138 -19.63 -16.21 10.13
N ARG A 139 -19.97 -17.39 9.58
CA ARG A 139 -19.03 -18.51 9.41
C ARG A 139 -17.94 -18.24 8.38
N ASN A 140 -18.07 -17.17 7.57
CA ASN A 140 -17.13 -16.79 6.54
C ASN A 140 -16.15 -15.69 6.97
N LEU A 141 -16.25 -15.18 8.22
CA LEU A 141 -15.28 -14.21 8.74
C LEU A 141 -13.85 -14.77 8.71
N GLY A 142 -13.68 -16.05 9.08
CA GLY A 142 -12.40 -16.73 9.01
C GLY A 142 -11.85 -16.86 7.58
N SER A 143 -12.70 -17.07 6.58
CA SER A 143 -12.29 -17.15 5.17
C SER A 143 -11.72 -15.84 4.66
N ALA A 144 -12.38 -14.71 4.98
CA ALA A 144 -11.89 -13.38 4.66
C ALA A 144 -10.50 -13.10 5.26
N LEU A 145 -10.33 -13.44 6.54
CA LEU A 145 -9.04 -13.29 7.23
C LEU A 145 -7.98 -14.24 6.66
N GLY A 146 -8.37 -15.46 6.26
CA GLY A 146 -7.48 -16.41 5.60
C GLY A 146 -6.86 -15.86 4.33
N TYR A 147 -7.67 -15.24 3.46
CA TYR A 147 -7.16 -14.56 2.26
C TYR A 147 -6.22 -13.39 2.60
N SER A 148 -6.55 -12.61 3.64
CA SER A 148 -5.70 -11.50 4.09
C SER A 148 -4.31 -11.99 4.56
N VAL A 149 -4.29 -13.07 5.35
CA VAL A 149 -3.05 -13.67 5.86
C VAL A 149 -2.22 -14.27 4.72
N LEU A 150 -2.86 -14.98 3.79
CA LEU A 150 -2.18 -15.53 2.62
C LEU A 150 -1.55 -14.45 1.75
N ALA A 151 -2.22 -13.31 1.59
CA ALA A 151 -1.65 -12.18 0.86
C ALA A 151 -0.36 -11.66 1.53
N LEU A 152 -0.42 -11.40 2.84
CA LEU A 152 0.74 -10.91 3.59
C LEU A 152 1.91 -11.90 3.55
N ASP A 153 1.66 -13.20 3.71
CA ASP A 153 2.69 -14.24 3.60
C ASP A 153 3.32 -14.27 2.20
N SER A 154 2.49 -14.21 1.15
CA SER A 154 2.96 -14.18 -0.23
C SER A 154 3.81 -12.93 -0.51
N SER A 155 3.36 -11.73 -0.15
CA SER A 155 4.13 -10.49 -0.32
C SER A 155 5.46 -10.54 0.44
N GLU A 156 5.46 -11.03 1.68
CA GLU A 156 6.69 -11.21 2.48
C GLU A 156 7.68 -12.18 1.82
N ARG A 157 7.19 -13.30 1.27
CA ARG A 157 8.01 -14.25 0.50
C ARG A 157 8.60 -13.61 -0.75
N GLY A 158 7.83 -12.80 -1.47
CA GLY A 158 8.29 -12.02 -2.62
C GLY A 158 9.42 -11.05 -2.25
N LEU A 159 9.23 -10.26 -1.19
CA LEU A 159 10.23 -9.29 -0.69
C LEU A 159 11.57 -9.97 -0.37
N LYS A 160 11.56 -11.16 0.24
CA LYS A 160 12.77 -11.94 0.57
C LYS A 160 13.53 -12.43 -0.66
N LYS A 161 12.90 -12.50 -1.84
CA LYS A 161 13.52 -12.97 -3.09
C LYS A 161 14.14 -11.86 -3.92
N LEU A 162 13.84 -10.59 -3.64
CA LEU A 162 14.30 -9.46 -4.45
C LEU A 162 15.83 -9.32 -4.42
N GLN A 163 16.40 -9.03 -5.58
CA GLN A 163 17.78 -8.60 -5.77
C GLN A 163 17.79 -7.36 -6.66
N VAL A 164 18.31 -6.25 -6.12
CA VAL A 164 18.44 -5.01 -6.90
C VAL A 164 19.43 -5.22 -8.05
N ASN A 165 19.15 -4.60 -9.19
CA ASN A 165 20.03 -4.56 -10.36
C ASN A 165 20.52 -3.11 -10.59
N PRO A 166 21.63 -2.70 -9.96
CA PRO A 166 22.16 -1.34 -10.07
C PRO A 166 22.53 -0.96 -11.49
N ASP A 167 23.07 -1.89 -12.27
CA ASP A 167 23.51 -1.63 -13.65
C ASP A 167 22.33 -1.24 -14.53
N ARG A 168 21.22 -1.99 -14.45
CA ARG A 168 19.99 -1.67 -15.20
C ARG A 168 19.40 -0.31 -14.81
N LEU A 169 19.43 0.03 -13.53
CA LEU A 169 18.96 1.31 -13.01
C LEU A 169 19.82 2.47 -13.54
N LEU A 170 21.15 2.31 -13.48
CA LEU A 170 22.10 3.31 -13.98
C LEU A 170 21.99 3.49 -15.50
N ASP A 171 21.79 2.40 -16.25
CA ASP A 171 21.60 2.44 -17.70
C ASP A 171 20.34 3.20 -18.14
N ASP A 172 19.25 3.12 -17.36
CA ASP A 172 18.04 3.91 -17.63
C ASP A 172 18.24 5.37 -17.25
N LEU A 173 18.89 5.64 -16.11
CA LEU A 173 19.20 7.01 -15.69
C LEU A 173 20.12 7.72 -16.69
N ASP A 174 21.13 7.04 -17.24
CA ASP A 174 22.07 7.62 -18.21
C ASP A 174 21.41 7.94 -19.57
N LYS A 175 20.21 7.41 -19.82
CA LYS A 175 19.41 7.73 -21.03
C LYS A 175 18.37 8.82 -20.79
N ALA A 176 18.13 9.20 -19.53
CA ALA A 176 17.06 10.11 -19.13
C ALA A 176 17.59 11.49 -18.71
N TRP A 177 18.45 12.12 -19.52
CA TRP A 177 19.04 13.43 -19.20
C TRP A 177 18.01 14.57 -19.13
N GLU A 178 16.84 14.38 -19.73
CA GLU A 178 15.73 15.32 -19.66
C GLU A 178 15.22 15.59 -18.24
N VAL A 179 15.46 14.70 -17.27
CA VAL A 179 15.05 14.93 -15.87
C VAL A 179 15.79 16.10 -15.23
N LEU A 180 16.99 16.44 -15.71
CA LEU A 180 17.77 17.58 -15.23
C LEU A 180 17.22 18.94 -15.71
N ALA A 181 16.27 18.94 -16.65
CA ALA A 181 15.62 20.14 -17.13
C ALA A 181 15.00 20.97 -16.00
N GLU A 182 14.41 20.31 -15.01
CA GLU A 182 13.83 20.95 -13.83
C GLU A 182 14.89 21.70 -13.00
N ALA A 183 16.04 21.06 -12.77
CA ALA A 183 17.15 21.65 -12.01
C ALA A 183 17.67 22.91 -12.71
N VAL A 184 17.94 22.82 -14.01
CA VAL A 184 18.40 23.95 -14.83
C VAL A 184 17.36 25.07 -14.82
N GLN A 185 16.08 24.76 -15.03
CA GLN A 185 15.00 25.74 -14.99
C GLN A 185 14.95 26.48 -13.65
N THR A 186 15.10 25.75 -12.55
CA THR A 186 15.00 26.28 -11.19
C THR A 186 16.17 27.23 -10.90
N VAL A 187 17.38 26.86 -11.32
CA VAL A 187 18.56 27.74 -11.23
C VAL A 187 18.40 28.98 -12.10
N MET A 188 17.90 28.84 -13.34
CA MET A 188 17.61 30.00 -14.20
C MET A 188 16.63 30.98 -13.55
N ARG A 189 15.57 30.46 -12.89
CA ARG A 189 14.61 31.29 -12.13
C ARG A 189 15.29 32.02 -10.98
N ARG A 190 16.14 31.34 -10.21
CA ARG A 190 16.90 31.93 -9.09
C ARG A 190 17.76 33.11 -9.56
N HIS A 191 18.32 33.04 -10.76
CA HIS A 191 19.17 34.08 -11.34
C HIS A 191 18.43 35.10 -12.22
N GLY A 192 17.09 35.07 -12.24
CA GLY A 192 16.29 36.07 -12.96
C GLY A 192 16.33 35.97 -14.48
N ILE A 193 16.72 34.81 -15.04
CA ILE A 193 16.69 34.59 -16.49
C ILE A 193 15.23 34.57 -16.95
N ALA A 194 14.92 35.35 -17.98
CA ALA A 194 13.56 35.48 -18.51
C ALA A 194 13.09 34.18 -19.20
N GLN A 195 11.82 33.82 -19.02
CA GLN A 195 11.16 32.71 -19.72
C GLN A 195 11.92 31.34 -19.68
N PRO A 196 12.39 30.87 -18.52
CA PRO A 196 13.26 29.70 -18.44
C PRO A 196 12.59 28.42 -18.92
N TYR A 197 11.29 28.27 -18.66
CA TYR A 197 10.51 27.13 -19.16
C TYR A 197 10.45 27.09 -20.70
N GLU A 198 10.23 28.23 -21.36
CA GLU A 198 10.14 28.29 -22.82
C GLU A 198 11.52 28.09 -23.49
N GLN A 199 12.59 28.56 -22.86
CA GLN A 199 13.96 28.32 -23.32
C GLN A 199 14.32 26.82 -23.25
N LEU A 200 13.97 26.13 -22.15
CA LEU A 200 14.15 24.69 -22.03
C LEU A 200 13.23 23.90 -22.96
N LYS A 201 11.98 24.34 -23.14
CA LYS A 201 11.06 23.74 -24.11
C LYS A 201 11.56 23.87 -25.55
N ALA A 202 12.30 24.94 -25.88
CA ALA A 202 12.94 25.09 -27.18
C ALA A 202 14.09 24.07 -27.37
N LEU A 203 14.81 23.70 -26.30
CA LEU A 203 15.83 22.64 -26.32
C LEU A 203 15.23 21.27 -26.64
N THR A 204 14.00 21.01 -26.15
CA THR A 204 13.29 19.73 -26.38
C THR A 204 12.46 19.72 -27.67
N ARG A 205 12.25 20.87 -28.32
CA ARG A 205 11.38 20.98 -29.51
C ARG A 205 12.12 20.51 -30.76
N GLY A 206 11.80 19.30 -31.23
CA GLY A 206 12.34 18.73 -32.47
C GLY A 206 13.58 17.85 -32.30
N ARG A 207 14.12 17.73 -31.08
CA ARG A 207 15.08 16.67 -30.72
C ARG A 207 14.31 15.48 -30.16
N LYS A 208 14.67 14.27 -30.57
CA LYS A 208 14.06 13.05 -30.04
C LYS A 208 14.42 12.81 -28.57
N GLU A 209 15.65 13.17 -28.18
CA GLU A 209 16.23 12.90 -26.86
C GLU A 209 17.14 14.08 -26.45
N ILE A 210 17.21 14.37 -25.14
CA ILE A 210 18.22 15.28 -24.58
C ILE A 210 19.42 14.41 -24.22
N THR A 211 20.61 14.76 -24.70
CA THR A 211 21.87 14.10 -24.32
C THR A 211 22.67 14.97 -23.35
N ALA A 212 23.64 14.34 -22.66
CA ALA A 212 24.59 15.03 -21.80
C ALA A 212 25.25 16.24 -22.48
N GLU A 213 25.70 16.06 -23.72
CA GLU A 213 26.37 17.09 -24.52
C GLU A 213 25.40 18.24 -24.80
N SER A 214 24.19 17.94 -25.25
CA SER A 214 23.21 18.97 -25.59
C SER A 214 22.78 19.82 -24.38
N LEU A 215 22.71 19.21 -23.21
CA LEU A 215 22.34 19.91 -21.99
C LEU A 215 23.48 20.81 -21.51
N ARG A 216 24.73 20.33 -21.59
CA ARG A 216 25.92 21.13 -21.26
C ARG A 216 26.09 22.32 -22.20
N GLU A 217 25.93 22.11 -23.50
CA GLU A 217 25.94 23.21 -24.49
C GLU A 217 24.88 24.26 -24.17
N PHE A 218 23.69 23.83 -23.74
CA PHE A 218 22.63 24.74 -23.31
C PHE A 218 23.03 25.52 -22.06
N ILE A 219 23.56 24.85 -21.03
CA ILE A 219 24.00 25.47 -19.76
C ILE A 219 25.10 26.50 -20.02
N ASP A 220 26.06 26.19 -20.89
CA ASP A 220 27.17 27.08 -21.23
C ASP A 220 26.71 28.35 -21.95
N GLY A 221 25.61 28.27 -22.71
CA GLY A 221 24.96 29.40 -23.35
C GLY A 221 24.17 30.32 -22.40
N LEU A 222 23.95 29.90 -21.15
CA LEU A 222 23.20 30.69 -20.18
C LEU A 222 24.06 31.81 -19.58
N SER A 223 23.43 32.97 -19.38
CA SER A 223 24.00 34.11 -18.65
C SER A 223 24.01 33.87 -17.13
N LEU A 224 24.73 32.83 -16.69
CA LEU A 224 24.90 32.43 -15.29
C LEU A 224 26.34 32.69 -14.82
N PRO A 225 26.57 32.87 -13.50
CA PRO A 225 27.91 32.85 -12.92
C PRO A 225 28.65 31.54 -13.24
N GLN A 226 29.98 31.59 -13.34
CA GLN A 226 30.77 30.41 -13.75
C GLN A 226 30.66 29.27 -12.75
N ASP A 227 30.73 29.57 -11.45
CA ASP A 227 30.56 28.61 -10.35
C ASP A 227 29.21 27.88 -10.46
N VAL A 228 28.13 28.61 -10.79
CA VAL A 228 26.79 28.03 -10.95
C VAL A 228 26.69 27.13 -12.19
N ARG A 229 27.36 27.50 -13.29
CA ARG A 229 27.44 26.64 -14.48
C ARG A 229 28.23 25.37 -14.19
N ASP A 230 29.35 25.49 -13.48
CA ASP A 230 30.19 24.35 -13.12
C ASP A 230 29.43 23.38 -12.21
N GLU A 231 28.64 23.87 -11.25
CA GLU A 231 27.75 23.06 -10.42
C GLU A 231 26.69 22.31 -11.25
N LEU A 232 26.00 23.01 -12.16
CA LEU A 232 25.01 22.40 -13.04
C LEU A 232 25.62 21.35 -13.97
N ASN A 233 26.82 21.60 -14.51
CA ASN A 233 27.53 20.68 -15.41
C ASN A 233 28.05 19.41 -14.69
N GLN A 234 28.14 19.42 -13.35
CA GLN A 234 28.46 18.24 -12.54
C GLN A 234 27.25 17.34 -12.25
N LEU A 235 26.02 17.81 -12.50
CA LEU A 235 24.82 17.01 -12.32
C LEU A 235 24.77 15.86 -13.33
N THR A 236 24.30 14.72 -12.86
CA THR A 236 23.90 13.58 -13.68
C THR A 236 22.55 13.10 -13.17
N PRO A 237 21.72 12.43 -14.00
CA PRO A 237 20.46 11.86 -13.53
C PRO A 237 20.62 10.98 -12.28
N ALA A 238 21.69 10.18 -12.21
CA ALA A 238 21.99 9.33 -11.06
C ALA A 238 22.35 10.09 -9.77
N ARG A 239 22.82 11.34 -9.86
CA ARG A 239 23.16 12.18 -8.70
C ARG A 239 22.06 13.18 -8.36
N TYR A 240 21.06 13.35 -9.22
CA TYR A 240 19.93 14.25 -9.01
C TYR A 240 18.80 13.56 -8.22
N THR A 241 19.10 13.17 -6.98
CA THR A 241 18.19 12.42 -6.11
C THR A 241 17.71 13.22 -4.89
N GLY A 242 18.05 14.51 -4.81
CA GLY A 242 17.66 15.39 -3.71
C GLY A 242 18.10 14.83 -2.35
N ASN A 243 17.16 14.71 -1.41
CA ASN A 243 17.39 14.16 -0.07
C ASN A 243 16.86 12.71 0.08
N ALA A 244 16.71 11.96 -1.02
CA ALA A 244 16.13 10.62 -1.00
C ALA A 244 16.85 9.67 -0.02
N GLN A 245 18.19 9.59 -0.10
CA GLN A 245 18.99 8.76 0.80
C GLN A 245 18.81 9.18 2.28
N GLN A 246 18.93 10.48 2.56
CA GLN A 246 18.79 10.99 3.93
C GLN A 246 17.41 10.69 4.53
N THR A 247 16.35 10.82 3.72
CA THR A 247 14.97 10.52 4.13
C THR A 247 14.81 9.04 4.46
N ALA A 248 15.33 8.15 3.61
CA ALA A 248 15.30 6.71 3.85
C ALA A 248 16.07 6.31 5.12
N GLU A 249 17.27 6.83 5.31
CA GLU A 249 18.07 6.58 6.51
C GLU A 249 17.38 7.10 7.77
N GLN A 250 16.81 8.31 7.74
CA GLN A 250 16.09 8.89 8.87
C GLN A 250 14.87 8.03 9.25
N PHE A 251 14.12 7.56 8.25
CA PHE A 251 12.98 6.67 8.48
C PHE A 251 13.41 5.35 9.14
N LEU A 252 14.47 4.71 8.64
CA LEU A 252 14.99 3.46 9.20
C LEU A 252 15.47 3.64 10.65
N ARG A 253 16.15 4.75 10.97
CA ARG A 253 16.55 5.07 12.35
C ARG A 253 15.35 5.18 13.29
N ASN A 254 14.29 5.86 12.86
CA ASN A 254 13.09 6.05 13.66
C ASN A 254 12.34 4.74 13.95
N ILE A 255 12.39 3.77 13.03
CA ILE A 255 11.69 2.47 13.18
C ILE A 255 12.54 1.45 13.93
N ILE A 256 13.85 1.38 13.64
CA ILE A 256 14.74 0.32 14.13
C ILE A 256 15.45 0.74 15.43
N GLY A 257 15.50 2.04 15.76
CA GLY A 257 16.04 2.55 17.02
C GLY A 257 17.57 2.63 17.10
N ASN A 258 18.28 2.62 15.97
CA ASN A 258 19.74 2.80 15.88
C ASN A 258 20.11 4.20 15.38
#